data_AF-A0A8H6S7A0-F1
#
_entry.id   AF-A0A8H6S7A0-F1
#
_cell.length_a   1.000
_cell.length_b   1.000
_cell.length_c   1.000
_cell.angle_alpha   90.00
_cell.angle_beta   90.00
_cell.angle_gamma   90.00
#
_symmetry.space_group_name_H-M   'P 1'
#
loop_
_entity.id
_entity.type
_entity.pdbx_description
1 polymer ?
#
loop_
_entity_poly.entity_id
_entity_poly.type
_entity_poly.pdbx_seq_one_letter_code
_entity_poly.pdbx_strand_id
1 'polypeptide(L)'
;MPSFFQVAVVAACVIGAAAETLTGIPTFDFNITSTDKLQLSSLTHVLVDSRFQHSVDLAGQTLIPPTLLEFGQTFAADLKVPGLTDIPVQVADWAQPGSIFLTLSTDRAFFDAAGRNTSEGYTLTVGTQNVVIAGASPLGAFWGTRTLLQQAKLG
;
A
#
# COMPACT_ATOMS: atom_id res chain seq x y z
N MET A 1 -31.40 59.66 -21.15
CA MET A 1 -30.53 58.63 -20.55
C MET A 1 -31.39 57.71 -19.70
N PRO A 2 -31.52 56.41 -20.04
CA PRO A 2 -31.92 55.41 -19.05
C PRO A 2 -30.77 54.41 -18.83
N SER A 3 -30.43 54.23 -17.56
CA SER A 3 -29.46 53.25 -17.06
C SER A 3 -30.10 51.85 -17.02
N PHE A 4 -29.53 50.89 -17.74
CA PHE A 4 -29.88 49.48 -17.61
C PHE A 4 -29.05 48.86 -16.48
N PHE A 5 -29.71 48.38 -15.43
CA PHE A 5 -29.08 47.55 -14.39
C PHE A 5 -28.99 46.10 -14.90
N GLN A 6 -27.78 45.59 -15.07
CA GLN A 6 -27.53 44.20 -15.45
C GLN A 6 -27.35 43.38 -14.17
N VAL A 7 -28.29 42.45 -13.90
CA VAL A 7 -28.15 41.48 -12.80
C VAL A 7 -27.31 40.32 -13.32
N ALA A 8 -26.10 40.16 -12.80
CA ALA A 8 -25.27 39.00 -13.06
C ALA A 8 -25.72 37.84 -12.16
N VAL A 9 -26.25 36.78 -12.75
CA VAL A 9 -26.51 35.51 -12.05
C VAL A 9 -25.20 34.75 -11.98
N VAL A 10 -24.60 34.69 -10.78
CA VAL A 10 -23.45 33.84 -10.52
C VAL A 10 -23.98 32.43 -10.26
N ALA A 11 -23.82 31.54 -11.24
CA ALA A 11 -24.07 30.12 -11.06
C ALA A 11 -22.93 29.52 -10.21
N ALA A 12 -23.19 29.34 -8.91
CA ALA A 12 -22.29 28.58 -8.04
C ALA A 12 -22.42 27.08 -8.39
N CYS A 13 -21.45 26.55 -9.11
CA CYS A 13 -21.33 25.12 -9.35
C CYS A 13 -20.93 24.46 -8.02
N VAL A 14 -21.89 23.83 -7.34
CA VAL A 14 -21.60 22.97 -6.19
C VAL A 14 -20.94 21.72 -6.73
N ILE A 15 -19.60 21.69 -6.71
CA ILE A 15 -18.84 20.48 -7.00
C ILE A 15 -19.05 19.56 -5.80
N GLY A 16 -19.94 18.59 -5.93
CA GLY A 16 -20.07 17.53 -4.95
C GLY A 16 -18.75 16.76 -4.87
N ALA A 17 -18.17 16.65 -3.69
CA ALA A 17 -17.02 15.79 -3.46
C ALA A 17 -17.44 14.34 -3.77
N ALA A 18 -16.95 13.78 -4.86
CA ALA A 18 -17.08 12.36 -5.10
C ALA A 18 -16.27 11.63 -4.02
N ALA A 19 -16.91 10.74 -3.26
CA ALA A 19 -16.17 9.83 -2.42
C ALA A 19 -15.37 8.91 -3.33
N GLU A 20 -14.06 9.11 -3.38
CA GLU A 20 -13.17 8.19 -4.06
C GLU A 20 -13.11 6.91 -3.24
N THR A 21 -13.51 5.79 -3.85
CA THR A 21 -13.36 4.46 -3.26
C THR A 21 -12.31 3.71 -4.06
N LEU A 22 -11.23 3.25 -3.41
CA LEU A 22 -10.31 2.33 -4.05
C LEU A 22 -10.91 0.92 -4.00
N THR A 23 -11.24 0.36 -5.16
CA THR A 23 -11.90 -0.95 -5.27
C THR A 23 -11.02 -2.02 -4.62
N GLY A 24 -11.54 -2.73 -3.63
CA GLY A 24 -10.82 -3.79 -2.92
C GLY A 24 -11.67 -4.40 -1.82
N ILE A 25 -11.27 -5.57 -1.33
CA ILE A 25 -11.93 -6.22 -0.20
C ILE A 25 -10.88 -6.60 0.85
N PRO A 26 -11.04 -6.16 2.11
CA PRO A 26 -12.03 -5.19 2.59
C PRO A 26 -11.74 -3.76 2.08
N THR A 27 -12.65 -2.81 2.35
CA THR A 27 -12.36 -1.39 2.15
C THR A 27 -11.23 -0.96 3.07
N PHE A 28 -10.38 -0.06 2.60
CA PHE A 28 -9.28 0.52 3.38
C PHE A 28 -9.24 2.03 3.19
N ASP A 29 -8.78 2.72 4.22
CA ASP A 29 -8.56 4.16 4.17
C ASP A 29 -7.35 4.48 3.30
N PHE A 30 -7.48 5.47 2.42
CA PHE A 30 -6.39 5.91 1.55
C PHE A 30 -6.42 7.42 1.35
N ASN A 31 -5.30 7.95 0.87
CA ASN A 31 -5.15 9.36 0.51
C ASN A 31 -4.33 9.43 -0.80
N ILE A 32 -4.81 10.24 -1.75
CA ILE A 32 -4.09 10.51 -3.00
C ILE A 32 -3.36 11.84 -2.88
N THR A 33 -2.03 11.80 -2.92
CA THR A 33 -1.17 12.98 -2.80
C THR A 33 -0.59 13.45 -4.14
N SER A 34 -0.74 12.68 -5.22
CA SER A 34 -0.28 13.01 -6.57
C SER A 34 -1.16 12.35 -7.64
N THR A 35 -1.19 12.94 -8.83
CA THR A 35 -1.81 12.36 -10.04
C THR A 35 -0.89 11.42 -10.81
N ASP A 36 0.39 11.35 -10.43
CA ASP A 36 1.36 10.46 -11.05
C ASP A 36 0.98 8.99 -10.84
N LYS A 37 1.32 8.16 -11.82
CA LYS A 37 1.01 6.73 -11.79
C LYS A 37 2.30 5.91 -11.81
N LEU A 38 2.34 4.88 -10.99
CA LEU A 38 3.37 3.85 -11.06
C LEU A 38 3.04 2.87 -12.19
N GLN A 39 4.00 2.63 -13.07
CA GLN A 39 3.90 1.54 -14.04
C GLN A 39 4.34 0.25 -13.36
N LEU A 40 3.42 -0.70 -13.23
CA LEU A 40 3.67 -1.98 -12.59
C LEU A 40 4.88 -2.71 -13.22
N SER A 41 5.00 -2.72 -14.55
CA SER A 41 6.12 -3.31 -15.28
C SER A 41 7.49 -2.65 -15.04
N SER A 42 7.54 -1.48 -14.38
CA SER A 42 8.80 -0.86 -13.97
C SER A 42 9.39 -1.47 -12.69
N LEU A 43 8.60 -2.27 -11.97
CA LEU A 43 9.02 -2.95 -10.75
C LEU A 43 9.71 -4.27 -11.12
N THR A 44 10.89 -4.49 -10.58
CA THR A 44 11.79 -5.57 -10.99
C THR A 44 12.28 -6.44 -9.84
N HIS A 45 12.13 -6.00 -8.58
CA HIS A 45 12.61 -6.71 -7.40
C HIS A 45 11.65 -6.52 -6.22
N VAL A 46 11.50 -7.56 -5.40
CA VAL A 46 10.95 -7.45 -4.05
C VAL A 46 12.14 -7.34 -3.09
N LEU A 47 12.21 -6.25 -2.34
CA LEU A 47 13.25 -6.01 -1.36
C LEU A 47 12.68 -6.19 0.04
N VAL A 48 13.35 -6.96 0.88
CA VAL A 48 13.01 -7.15 2.29
C VAL A 48 14.02 -6.41 3.14
N ASP A 49 13.52 -5.60 4.07
CA ASP A 49 14.36 -4.83 4.99
C ASP A 49 15.28 -5.74 5.80
N SER A 50 16.59 -5.53 5.67
CA SER A 50 17.64 -6.30 6.34
C SER A 50 17.49 -6.31 7.86
N ARG A 51 16.94 -5.24 8.44
CA ARG A 51 16.72 -5.07 9.88
C ARG A 51 15.62 -5.98 10.41
N PHE A 52 14.66 -6.35 9.56
CA PHE A 52 13.45 -7.06 9.94
C PHE A 52 13.27 -8.40 9.22
N GLN A 53 14.22 -8.81 8.37
CA GLN A 53 14.11 -10.02 7.55
C GLN A 53 13.82 -11.30 8.37
N HIS A 54 14.30 -11.37 9.62
CA HIS A 54 14.10 -12.50 10.53
C HIS A 54 13.04 -12.24 11.60
N SER A 55 12.36 -11.08 11.56
CA SER A 55 11.27 -10.78 12.48
C SER A 55 10.08 -11.68 12.21
N VAL A 56 9.42 -12.10 13.28
CA VAL A 56 8.17 -12.89 13.26
C VAL A 56 7.09 -12.19 14.06
N ASP A 57 5.81 -12.45 13.76
CA ASP A 57 4.70 -12.01 14.61
C ASP A 57 4.37 -13.06 15.67
N LEU A 58 4.64 -12.75 16.93
CA LEU A 58 4.37 -13.63 18.07
C LEU A 58 2.97 -13.44 18.66
N ALA A 59 2.25 -12.39 18.25
CA ALA A 59 0.87 -12.16 18.71
C ALA A 59 -0.16 -12.94 17.87
N GLY A 60 0.25 -13.48 16.73
CA GLY A 60 -0.58 -14.32 15.86
C GLY A 60 -0.86 -15.71 16.45
N GLN A 61 -1.79 -16.44 15.81
CA GLN A 61 -2.26 -17.76 16.29
C GLN A 61 -1.45 -18.96 15.76
N THR A 62 -0.30 -18.73 15.13
CA THR A 62 0.53 -19.82 14.58
C THR A 62 1.66 -20.19 15.54
N LEU A 63 1.90 -21.50 15.69
CA LEU A 63 3.02 -22.03 16.48
C LEU A 63 4.39 -21.79 15.83
N ILE A 64 4.41 -21.59 14.51
CA ILE A 64 5.62 -21.31 13.73
C ILE A 64 5.30 -20.12 12.81
N PRO A 65 5.42 -18.88 13.31
CA PRO A 65 5.14 -17.70 12.50
C PRO A 65 6.19 -17.53 11.41
N PRO A 66 5.78 -17.26 10.16
CA PRO A 66 6.70 -16.90 9.10
C PRO A 66 7.44 -15.61 9.42
N THR A 67 8.67 -15.54 8.95
CA THR A 67 9.49 -14.33 8.95
C THR A 67 9.01 -13.35 7.89
N LEU A 68 9.43 -12.07 8.00
CA LEU A 68 9.20 -11.08 6.95
C LEU A 68 9.79 -11.53 5.61
N LEU A 69 10.96 -12.19 5.61
CA LEU A 69 11.58 -12.72 4.40
C LEU A 69 10.74 -13.82 3.74
N GLU A 70 10.20 -14.76 4.52
CA GLU A 70 9.33 -15.83 4.01
C GLU A 70 8.02 -15.28 3.45
N PHE A 71 7.47 -14.23 4.05
CA PHE A 71 6.34 -13.51 3.47
C PHE A 71 6.71 -12.80 2.17
N GLY A 72 7.91 -12.23 2.05
CA GLY A 72 8.43 -11.67 0.80
C GLY A 72 8.55 -12.73 -0.31
N GLN A 73 9.05 -13.92 0.03
CA GLN A 73 9.12 -15.07 -0.89
C GLN A 73 7.73 -15.54 -1.33
N THR A 74 6.80 -15.65 -0.38
CA THR A 74 5.40 -15.98 -0.67
C THR A 74 4.78 -14.94 -1.61
N PHE A 75 4.99 -13.66 -1.32
CA PHE A 75 4.48 -12.57 -2.15
C PHE A 75 5.02 -12.63 -3.58
N ALA A 76 6.33 -12.80 -3.77
CA ALA A 76 6.92 -12.93 -5.10
C ALA A 76 6.37 -14.13 -5.87
N ALA A 77 6.11 -15.27 -5.20
CA ALA A 77 5.49 -16.44 -5.83
C ALA A 77 4.02 -16.20 -6.25
N ASP A 78 3.29 -15.39 -5.47
CA ASP A 78 1.90 -15.00 -5.74
C ASP A 78 1.78 -13.89 -6.78
N LEU A 79 2.85 -13.15 -7.01
CA LEU A 79 2.96 -12.07 -7.97
C LEU A 79 2.97 -12.64 -9.40
N LYS A 80 1.80 -13.07 -9.85
CA LYS A 80 1.55 -13.58 -11.21
C LYS A 80 0.59 -12.63 -11.91
N VAL A 81 1.08 -11.42 -12.20
CA VAL A 81 0.35 -10.41 -12.95
C VAL A 81 1.10 -10.08 -14.25
N PRO A 82 0.41 -9.76 -15.35
CA PRO A 82 1.07 -9.37 -16.59
C PRO A 82 2.05 -8.21 -16.36
N GLY A 83 3.32 -8.41 -16.74
CA GLY A 83 4.37 -7.39 -16.56
C GLY A 83 5.16 -7.47 -15.25
N LEU A 84 4.75 -8.31 -14.27
CA LEU A 84 5.59 -8.67 -13.12
C LEU A 84 5.55 -10.19 -12.92
N THR A 85 6.44 -10.90 -13.59
CA THR A 85 6.65 -12.35 -13.44
C THR A 85 8.09 -12.63 -13.03
N ASP A 86 8.29 -13.62 -12.17
CA ASP A 86 9.62 -14.08 -11.72
C ASP A 86 10.47 -12.99 -11.07
N ILE A 87 9.82 -12.09 -10.33
CA ILE A 87 10.52 -11.02 -9.61
C ILE A 87 11.34 -11.63 -8.46
N PRO A 88 12.67 -11.46 -8.44
CA PRO A 88 13.52 -11.96 -7.37
C PRO A 88 13.24 -11.25 -6.04
N VAL A 89 13.39 -12.00 -4.96
CA VAL A 89 13.40 -11.48 -3.59
C VAL A 89 14.84 -11.29 -3.15
N GLN A 90 15.17 -10.10 -2.65
CA GLN A 90 16.48 -9.78 -2.11
C GLN A 90 16.34 -9.05 -0.78
N VAL A 91 17.41 -9.09 0.01
CA VAL A 91 17.50 -8.32 1.26
C VAL A 91 18.20 -6.99 0.96
N ALA A 92 17.66 -5.89 1.47
CA ALA A 92 18.22 -4.56 1.30
C ALA A 92 17.98 -3.68 2.53
N ASP A 93 18.78 -2.64 2.69
CA ASP A 93 18.69 -1.73 3.85
C ASP A 93 17.63 -0.63 3.67
N TRP A 94 17.20 -0.34 2.43
CA TRP A 94 16.20 0.68 2.11
C TRP A 94 15.49 0.41 0.77
N ALA A 95 14.35 1.09 0.56
CA ALA A 95 13.62 1.06 -0.69
C ALA A 95 14.42 1.66 -1.85
N GLN A 96 14.43 0.99 -3.00
CA GLN A 96 15.17 1.41 -4.20
C GLN A 96 14.22 1.70 -5.37
N PRO A 97 14.61 2.51 -6.36
CA PRO A 97 13.86 2.64 -7.60
C PRO A 97 13.62 1.27 -8.28
N GLY A 98 12.45 1.08 -8.85
CA GLY A 98 12.02 -0.17 -9.49
C GLY A 98 11.76 -1.31 -8.50
N SER A 99 11.46 -1.04 -7.23
CA SER A 99 11.28 -2.09 -6.22
C SER A 99 9.96 -2.01 -5.46
N ILE A 100 9.56 -3.16 -4.91
CA ILE A 100 8.57 -3.26 -3.84
C ILE A 100 9.34 -3.56 -2.54
N PHE A 101 9.34 -2.64 -1.59
CA PHE A 101 10.08 -2.76 -0.34
C PHE A 101 9.15 -3.16 0.82
N LEU A 102 9.46 -4.29 1.46
CA LEU A 102 8.76 -4.80 2.63
C LEU A 102 9.57 -4.47 3.89
N THR A 103 8.94 -3.77 4.84
CA THR A 103 9.56 -3.37 6.10
C THR A 103 8.53 -3.39 7.24
N LEU A 104 8.98 -3.08 8.45
CA LEU A 104 8.13 -2.88 9.62
C LEU A 104 8.16 -1.41 10.04
N SER A 105 7.00 -0.89 10.42
CA SER A 105 6.90 0.46 10.95
C SER A 105 7.34 0.48 12.42
N THR A 106 8.15 1.48 12.76
CA THR A 106 8.67 1.70 14.12
C THR A 106 8.19 3.01 14.74
N ASP A 107 7.43 3.81 14.01
CA ASP A 107 7.11 5.20 14.29
C ASP A 107 5.63 5.46 14.54
N ARG A 108 4.76 4.46 14.38
CA ARG A 108 3.32 4.57 14.64
C ARG A 108 2.73 3.31 15.24
N ALA A 109 1.67 3.49 16.02
CA ALA A 109 0.80 2.42 16.44
C ALA A 109 -0.29 2.14 15.39
N PHE A 110 -0.73 0.89 15.34
CA PHE A 110 -1.84 0.44 14.50
C PHE A 110 -2.94 -0.10 15.39
N PHE A 111 -4.18 0.27 15.09
CA PHE A 111 -5.35 -0.10 15.86
C PHE A 111 -6.37 -0.83 14.99
N ASP A 112 -7.03 -1.84 15.55
CA ASP A 112 -8.19 -2.47 14.93
C ASP A 112 -9.43 -1.57 15.02
N ALA A 113 -10.55 -2.03 14.46
CA ALA A 113 -11.82 -1.30 14.49
C ALA A 113 -12.37 -1.07 15.91
N ALA A 114 -11.89 -1.81 16.91
CA ALA A 114 -12.24 -1.64 18.32
C ALA A 114 -11.25 -0.73 19.08
N GLY A 115 -10.24 -0.18 18.40
CA GLY A 115 -9.22 0.69 19.00
C GLY A 115 -8.12 -0.06 19.76
N ARG A 116 -7.97 -1.37 19.58
CA ARG A 116 -6.91 -2.18 20.23
C ARG A 116 -5.69 -2.26 19.34
N ASN A 117 -4.50 -2.34 19.92
CA ASN A 117 -3.27 -2.58 19.14
C ASN A 117 -3.42 -3.85 18.30
N THR A 118 -3.03 -3.76 17.02
CA THR A 118 -3.08 -4.90 16.10
C THR A 118 -1.75 -5.14 15.39
N SER A 119 -1.36 -6.41 15.28
CA SER A 119 -0.25 -6.87 14.45
C SER A 119 -0.57 -6.85 12.96
N GLU A 120 -1.85 -6.75 12.58
CA GLU A 120 -2.32 -6.88 11.19
C GLU A 120 -2.31 -5.55 10.43
N GLY A 121 -2.09 -4.43 11.12
CA GLY A 121 -2.04 -3.12 10.51
C GLY A 121 -0.86 -2.98 9.55
N TYR A 122 -1.02 -2.19 8.50
CA TYR A 122 0.04 -1.84 7.57
C TYR A 122 -0.19 -0.47 6.93
N THR A 123 0.85 0.04 6.30
CA THR A 123 0.77 1.13 5.33
C THR A 123 1.26 0.65 3.98
N LEU A 124 0.61 1.12 2.93
CA LEU A 124 0.99 0.88 1.53
C LEU A 124 1.22 2.25 0.89
N THR A 125 2.46 2.58 0.59
CA THR A 125 2.82 3.83 -0.08
C THR A 125 3.27 3.54 -1.50
N VAL A 126 2.57 4.12 -2.47
CA VAL A 126 2.89 3.99 -3.89
C VAL A 126 3.58 5.27 -4.35
N GLY A 127 4.87 5.19 -4.61
CA GLY A 127 5.65 6.25 -5.23
C GLY A 127 5.67 6.13 -6.75
N THR A 128 6.33 7.06 -7.42
CA THR A 128 6.47 7.05 -8.89
C THR A 128 7.41 5.96 -9.41
N GLN A 129 8.33 5.46 -8.56
CA GLN A 129 9.34 4.47 -8.92
C GLN A 129 9.38 3.27 -7.99
N ASN A 130 8.66 3.27 -6.88
CA ASN A 130 8.69 2.17 -5.92
C ASN A 130 7.37 2.05 -5.18
N VAL A 131 7.20 0.92 -4.50
CA VAL A 131 6.13 0.69 -3.52
C VAL A 131 6.79 0.36 -2.20
N VAL A 132 6.27 0.92 -1.11
CA VAL A 132 6.70 0.56 0.25
C VAL A 132 5.50 -0.02 1.00
N ILE A 133 5.67 -1.21 1.56
CA ILE A 133 4.73 -1.84 2.48
C ILE A 133 5.40 -1.90 3.84
N ALA A 134 4.89 -1.11 4.80
CA ALA A 134 5.36 -1.14 6.18
C ALA A 134 4.27 -1.71 7.08
N GLY A 135 4.51 -2.91 7.64
CA GLY A 135 3.59 -3.58 8.56
C GLY A 135 3.81 -3.17 10.01
N ALA A 136 2.77 -3.26 10.83
CA ALA A 136 2.87 -3.25 12.30
C ALA A 136 3.69 -4.45 12.81
N SER A 137 3.65 -5.54 12.05
CA SER A 137 4.40 -6.78 12.23
C SER A 137 4.60 -7.44 10.85
N PRO A 138 5.34 -8.57 10.76
CA PRO A 138 5.39 -9.37 9.54
C PRO A 138 4.00 -9.79 9.03
N LEU A 139 3.04 -10.07 9.93
CA LEU A 139 1.67 -10.39 9.56
C LEU A 139 0.95 -9.19 8.91
N GLY A 140 1.17 -7.98 9.42
CA GLY A 140 0.65 -6.76 8.81
C GLY A 140 1.24 -6.52 7.43
N ALA A 141 2.56 -6.69 7.27
CA ALA A 141 3.21 -6.58 5.97
C ALA A 141 2.64 -7.61 4.98
N PHE A 142 2.38 -8.84 5.42
CA PHE A 142 1.70 -9.85 4.62
C PHE A 142 0.33 -9.38 4.12
N TRP A 143 -0.51 -8.79 4.98
CA TRP A 143 -1.79 -8.24 4.53
C TRP A 143 -1.63 -7.10 3.53
N GLY A 144 -0.63 -6.24 3.69
CA GLY A 144 -0.29 -5.20 2.72
C GLY A 144 0.04 -5.75 1.33
N THR A 145 0.74 -6.89 1.25
CA THR A 145 1.02 -7.56 -0.03
C THR A 145 -0.26 -8.02 -0.74
N ARG A 146 -1.26 -8.50 0.01
CA ARG A 146 -2.54 -8.94 -0.56
C ARG A 146 -3.32 -7.78 -1.15
N THR A 147 -3.31 -6.63 -0.47
CA THR A 147 -3.91 -5.40 -0.98
C THR A 147 -3.24 -4.95 -2.28
N LEU A 148 -1.90 -4.96 -2.34
CA LEU A 148 -1.17 -4.63 -3.56
C LEU A 148 -1.51 -5.59 -4.71
N LEU A 149 -1.61 -6.90 -4.46
CA LEU A 149 -2.03 -7.88 -5.46
C LEU A 149 -3.46 -7.64 -5.97
N GLN A 150 -4.39 -7.27 -5.08
CA GLN A 150 -5.75 -6.92 -5.49
C GLN A 150 -5.74 -5.69 -6.39
N GLN A 151 -5.03 -4.63 -6.01
CA GLN A 151 -4.94 -3.42 -6.82
C GLN A 151 -4.28 -3.69 -8.17
N ALA A 152 -3.23 -4.52 -8.23
CA ALA A 152 -2.57 -4.89 -9.47
C ALA A 152 -3.42 -5.72 -10.43
N LYS A 153 -4.50 -6.37 -9.95
CA LYS A 153 -5.44 -7.13 -10.79
C LYS A 153 -6.66 -6.33 -11.22
N LEU A 154 -7.07 -5.35 -10.42
CA LEU A 154 -8.24 -4.50 -10.68
C LEU A 154 -7.89 -3.29 -11.56
N GLY A 155 -6.61 -2.89 -11.57
CA GLY A 155 -6.07 -1.80 -12.37
C GLY A 155 -5.77 -2.15 -13.82
#